data_AF-A0A194QF91-F1
#
_entry.id   AF-A0A194QF91-F1
#
_cell.length_a   1.000
_cell.length_b   1.000
_cell.length_c   1.000
_cell.angle_alpha   90.00
_cell.angle_beta   90.00
_cell.angle_gamma   90.00
#
_symmetry.space_group_name_H-M   'P 1'
#
loop_
_entity.id
_entity.type
_entity.pdbx_description
1 polymer ?
#
loop_
_entity_poly.entity_id
_entity_poly.type
_entity_poly.pdbx_seq_one_letter_code
_entity_poly.pdbx_strand_id
1 'polypeptide(L)'
;MSVVHKALQIRLPPLPSIKDVIRLYKLRALRELSQNFLLEPRLIDKIVRAAGNIQNNIVCEVGPGPGGITRSIIQQAPRKVILVEKDPRFLPTLELLGDACKDKVDIDIITGDILHTDVAHFIPPDVKVGWNDPPPPVNLIGNLPFSVSTILMIRWLEAISRQEGVWSFGRARMTLTFQKEVAERMSAPILHKQRCRLSVMCQNWCNVKYKFDIPGSAFLPKPDVDVGVVTLTPLKQPVIKLPFKLIEKVVRQIFSMRQKYSIRGAQTLFPEDIREEMALKMYNIADLDPVTRPYQITNSEFGRLCEAYKAIITEHPDLENYDYRAPKKKVITENVDEVIM
;
A
#
# COMPACT_ATOMS: atom_id res chain seq x y z
N MET A 1 53.69 33.76 30.25
CA MET A 1 53.52 32.30 30.09
C MET A 1 52.04 32.01 29.88
N SER A 2 51.57 31.87 28.63
CA SER A 2 50.20 31.43 28.34
C SER A 2 50.22 29.95 27.95
N VAL A 3 49.72 29.09 28.82
CA VAL A 3 49.55 27.67 28.53
C VAL A 3 48.34 27.54 27.61
N VAL A 4 48.59 27.30 26.32
CA VAL A 4 47.55 26.92 25.36
C VAL A 4 47.16 25.47 25.67
N HIS A 5 46.00 25.27 26.28
CA HIS A 5 45.43 23.94 26.42
C HIS A 5 45.06 23.39 25.04
N LYS A 6 45.91 22.49 24.52
CA LYS A 6 45.59 21.66 23.36
C LYS A 6 44.40 20.76 23.76
N ALA A 7 43.21 21.04 23.23
CA ALA A 7 42.08 20.15 23.37
C ALA A 7 42.48 18.75 22.89
N LEU A 8 42.34 17.76 23.76
CA LEU A 8 42.56 16.36 23.42
C LEU A 8 41.59 16.00 22.29
N GLN A 9 42.10 15.73 21.09
CA GLN A 9 41.33 15.12 20.01
C GLN A 9 41.00 13.68 20.41
N ILE A 10 39.95 13.51 21.21
CA ILE A 10 39.40 12.21 21.55
C ILE A 10 38.73 11.67 20.29
N ARG A 11 39.38 10.71 19.62
CA ARG A 11 38.75 9.92 18.57
C ARG A 11 37.72 9.00 19.22
N LEU A 12 36.45 9.41 19.18
CA LEU A 12 35.35 8.53 19.54
C LEU A 12 35.22 7.40 18.50
N PRO A 13 34.83 6.20 18.92
CA PRO A 13 34.56 5.11 17.99
C PRO A 13 33.42 5.48 17.02
N PRO A 14 33.40 4.92 15.80
CA PRO A 14 32.30 5.13 14.88
C PRO A 14 30.99 4.67 15.51
N LEU A 15 29.89 5.36 15.17
CA LEU A 15 28.56 4.95 15.62
C LEU A 15 28.31 3.48 15.20
N PRO A 16 27.64 2.68 16.06
CA PRO A 16 27.35 1.28 15.75
C PRO A 16 26.65 1.14 14.40
N SER A 17 27.08 0.18 13.57
CA SER A 17 26.38 -0.15 12.34
C SER A 17 25.01 -0.76 12.65
N ILE A 18 24.11 -0.83 11.67
CA ILE A 18 22.81 -1.49 11.82
C ILE A 18 23.00 -2.95 12.30
N LYS A 19 24.04 -3.64 11.79
CA LYS A 19 24.39 -5.00 12.23
C LYS A 19 24.82 -5.05 13.69
N ASP A 20 25.55 -4.05 14.16
CA ASP A 20 25.99 -3.96 15.56
C ASP A 20 24.82 -3.67 16.48
N VAL A 21 23.90 -2.78 16.10
CA VAL A 21 22.65 -2.53 16.82
C VAL A 21 21.83 -3.81 16.97
N ILE A 22 21.61 -4.53 15.86
CA ILE A 22 20.89 -5.81 15.88
C ILE A 22 21.53 -6.81 16.86
N ARG A 23 22.86 -6.90 16.88
CA ARG A 23 23.59 -7.78 17.80
C ARG A 23 23.53 -7.30 19.26
N LEU A 24 23.74 -6.02 19.49
CA LEU A 24 23.83 -5.40 20.82
C LEU A 24 22.52 -5.52 21.59
N TYR A 25 21.40 -5.29 20.91
CA TYR A 25 20.06 -5.47 21.49
C TYR A 25 19.53 -6.90 21.35
N LYS A 26 20.36 -7.86 20.90
CA LYS A 26 19.99 -9.26 20.64
C LYS A 26 18.71 -9.40 19.81
N LEU A 27 18.50 -8.47 18.88
CA LEU A 27 17.31 -8.37 18.05
C LEU A 27 17.34 -9.51 17.03
N ARG A 28 16.50 -10.51 17.24
CA ARG A 28 16.17 -11.50 16.22
C ARG A 28 14.91 -11.04 15.51
N ALA A 29 14.91 -11.17 14.18
CA ALA A 29 13.70 -10.98 13.39
C ALA A 29 12.60 -11.92 13.92
N LEU A 30 11.44 -11.35 14.24
CA LEU A 30 10.30 -12.14 14.68
C LEU A 30 9.57 -12.65 13.44
N ARG A 31 9.44 -13.98 13.32
CA ARG A 31 8.67 -14.61 12.23
C ARG A 31 7.22 -14.10 12.22
N GLU A 32 6.63 -13.92 13.39
CA GLU A 32 5.27 -13.40 13.58
C GLU A 32 5.09 -11.99 13.00
N LEU A 33 6.14 -11.15 13.04
CA LEU A 33 6.12 -9.81 12.47
C LEU A 33 6.59 -9.76 11.01
N SER A 34 6.94 -10.91 10.41
CA SER A 34 7.41 -11.02 9.02
C SER A 34 8.53 -10.01 8.68
N GLN A 35 9.43 -9.77 9.63
CA GLN A 35 10.49 -8.76 9.52
C GLN A 35 11.62 -9.23 8.60
N ASN A 36 11.97 -8.39 7.62
CA ASN A 36 13.17 -8.52 6.79
C ASN A 36 13.93 -7.19 6.83
N PHE A 37 15.06 -7.13 7.54
CA PHE A 37 15.81 -5.89 7.69
C PHE A 37 16.72 -5.67 6.48
N LEU A 38 16.55 -4.55 5.78
CA LEU A 38 17.48 -4.14 4.74
C LEU A 38 18.75 -3.59 5.38
N LEU A 39 19.90 -4.20 5.09
CA LEU A 39 21.17 -3.85 5.76
C LEU A 39 22.19 -3.17 4.84
N GLU A 40 21.94 -3.14 3.54
CA GLU A 40 22.88 -2.64 2.54
C GLU A 40 22.71 -1.12 2.33
N PRO A 41 23.64 -0.27 2.80
CA PRO A 41 23.45 1.19 2.80
C PRO A 41 23.22 1.77 1.42
N ARG A 42 23.90 1.25 0.38
CA ARG A 42 23.74 1.73 -1.00
C ARG A 42 22.33 1.52 -1.53
N LEU A 43 21.68 0.41 -1.15
CA LEU A 43 20.32 0.10 -1.55
C LEU A 43 19.31 0.93 -0.76
N ILE A 44 19.56 1.15 0.54
CA ILE A 44 18.79 2.05 1.37
C ILE A 44 18.78 3.46 0.77
N ASP A 45 19.95 4.02 0.46
CA ASP A 45 20.04 5.36 -0.14
C ASP A 45 19.35 5.41 -1.51
N LYS A 46 19.35 4.30 -2.24
CA LYS A 46 18.66 4.20 -3.54
C LYS A 46 17.13 4.26 -3.36
N ILE A 47 16.57 3.70 -2.28
CA ILE A 47 15.14 3.82 -1.94
C ILE A 47 14.81 5.28 -1.64
N VAL A 48 15.58 5.94 -0.77
CA VAL A 48 15.33 7.33 -0.39
C VAL A 48 15.45 8.26 -1.60
N ARG A 49 16.46 8.08 -2.45
CA ARG A 49 16.58 8.82 -3.73
C ARG A 49 15.39 8.60 -4.67
N ALA A 50 14.77 7.41 -4.65
CA ALA A 50 13.61 7.13 -5.50
C ALA A 50 12.37 7.92 -5.07
N ALA A 51 12.28 8.37 -3.82
CA ALA A 51 11.25 9.26 -3.32
C ALA A 51 11.36 10.70 -3.88
N GLY A 52 12.51 11.04 -4.47
CA GLY A 52 12.79 12.37 -5.01
C GLY A 52 13.43 13.30 -3.98
N ASN A 53 13.32 14.62 -4.20
CA ASN A 53 13.82 15.60 -3.23
C ASN A 53 12.91 15.62 -2.00
N ILE A 54 13.46 15.23 -0.85
CA ILE A 54 12.78 15.24 0.45
C ILE A 54 13.34 16.27 1.43
N GLN A 55 14.25 17.13 0.97
CA GLN A 55 14.76 18.24 1.76
C GLN A 55 13.61 19.15 2.19
N ASN A 56 13.58 19.53 3.48
CA ASN A 56 12.53 20.32 4.10
C ASN A 56 11.11 19.72 4.04
N ASN A 57 10.94 18.48 3.58
CA ASN A 57 9.65 17.79 3.57
C ASN A 57 9.33 17.18 4.95
N ILE A 58 8.07 16.77 5.12
CA ILE A 58 7.62 15.86 6.17
C ILE A 58 7.70 14.44 5.62
N VAL A 59 8.40 13.55 6.32
CA VAL A 59 8.56 12.16 5.90
C VAL A 59 7.95 11.22 6.92
N CYS A 60 6.92 10.48 6.53
CA CYS A 60 6.32 9.44 7.35
C CYS A 60 6.97 8.10 6.99
N GLU A 61 7.77 7.54 7.90
CA GLU A 61 8.36 6.22 7.73
C GLU A 61 7.53 5.15 8.43
N VAL A 62 7.17 4.11 7.69
CA VAL A 62 6.41 2.97 8.21
C VAL A 62 7.33 1.79 8.45
N GLY A 63 7.37 1.32 9.70
CA GLY A 63 8.17 0.16 10.10
C GLY A 63 9.67 0.42 9.94
N PRO A 64 10.24 1.44 10.62
CA PRO A 64 11.66 1.78 10.49
C PRO A 64 12.60 0.66 10.96
N GLY A 65 12.12 -0.24 11.84
CA GLY A 65 12.90 -1.31 12.43
C GLY A 65 14.18 -0.76 13.05
N PRO A 66 15.38 -1.28 12.68
CA PRO A 66 16.64 -0.81 13.25
C PRO A 66 17.08 0.59 12.76
N GLY A 67 16.23 1.33 12.04
CA GLY A 67 16.47 2.71 11.63
C GLY A 67 17.38 2.86 10.41
N GLY A 68 17.46 1.84 9.56
CA GLY A 68 18.32 1.87 8.38
C GLY A 68 17.89 2.93 7.36
N ILE A 69 16.62 2.85 6.94
CA ILE A 69 16.01 3.85 6.05
C ILE A 69 15.91 5.20 6.75
N THR A 70 15.54 5.23 8.03
CA THR A 70 15.53 6.45 8.87
C THR A 70 16.82 7.25 8.78
N ARG A 71 17.99 6.61 8.94
CA ARG A 71 19.29 7.29 8.84
C ARG A 71 19.50 7.95 7.48
N SER A 72 19.14 7.26 6.40
CA SER A 72 19.26 7.79 5.05
C SER A 72 18.27 8.92 4.77
N ILE A 73 17.05 8.85 5.34
CA ILE A 73 16.06 9.94 5.33
C ILE A 73 16.63 11.18 6.02
N ILE A 74 17.13 11.06 7.25
CA ILE A 74 17.68 12.19 8.03
C ILE A 74 18.81 12.88 7.28
N GLN A 75 19.66 12.13 6.58
CA GLN A 75 20.76 12.68 5.77
C GLN A 75 20.29 13.57 4.61
N GLN A 76 19.03 13.45 4.17
CA GLN A 76 18.45 14.35 3.16
C GLN A 76 17.88 15.65 3.75
N ALA A 77 18.07 15.90 5.05
CA ALA A 77 17.61 17.09 5.77
C ALA A 77 16.10 17.39 5.57
N PRO A 78 15.20 16.41 5.85
CA PRO A 78 13.77 16.71 5.95
C PRO A 78 13.51 17.67 7.11
N ARG A 79 12.38 18.38 7.07
CA ARG A 79 11.96 19.22 8.18
C ARG A 79 11.56 18.37 9.39
N LYS A 80 10.80 17.30 9.13
CA LYS A 80 10.27 16.40 10.16
C LYS A 80 10.22 14.97 9.65
N VAL A 81 10.46 14.02 10.55
CA VAL A 81 10.33 12.58 10.32
C VAL A 81 9.36 11.99 11.34
N ILE A 82 8.32 11.31 10.87
CA ILE A 82 7.32 10.65 11.70
C ILE A 82 7.51 9.15 11.53
N LEU A 83 7.90 8.47 12.61
CA LEU A 83 8.20 7.04 12.61
C LEU A 83 7.04 6.27 13.25
N VAL A 84 6.49 5.28 12.55
CA VAL A 84 5.52 4.34 13.12
C VAL A 84 6.16 2.96 13.24
N GLU A 85 6.44 2.54 14.47
CA GLU A 85 7.06 1.25 14.76
C GLU A 85 6.17 0.40 15.66
N LYS A 86 5.90 -0.83 15.23
CA LYS A 86 5.05 -1.77 15.96
C LYS A 86 5.84 -2.54 17.02
N ASP A 87 7.13 -2.77 16.77
CA ASP A 87 7.99 -3.57 17.61
C ASP A 87 8.76 -2.68 18.59
N PRO A 88 8.37 -2.65 19.88
CA PRO A 88 8.93 -1.71 20.86
C PRO A 88 10.43 -1.92 21.11
N ARG A 89 10.99 -3.07 20.69
CA ARG A 89 12.41 -3.37 20.87
C ARG A 89 13.33 -2.46 20.04
N PHE A 90 12.80 -1.80 19.00
CA PHE A 90 13.56 -0.83 18.21
C PHE A 90 13.52 0.59 18.78
N LEU A 91 12.59 0.92 19.68
CA LEU A 91 12.42 2.27 20.21
C LEU A 91 13.71 2.86 20.77
N PRO A 92 14.52 2.15 21.59
CA PRO A 92 15.76 2.73 22.11
C PRO A 92 16.75 3.15 21.02
N THR A 93 16.78 2.44 19.89
CA THR A 93 17.63 2.79 18.75
C THR A 93 17.09 4.01 18.02
N LEU A 94 15.77 4.11 17.86
CA LEU A 94 15.11 5.23 17.20
C LEU A 94 15.21 6.51 18.04
N GLU A 95 15.04 6.39 19.36
CA GLU A 95 15.22 7.48 20.32
C GLU A 95 16.65 8.02 20.27
N LEU A 96 17.66 7.14 20.28
CA LEU A 96 19.06 7.54 20.12
C LEU A 96 19.32 8.28 18.80
N LEU A 97 18.66 7.87 17.71
CA LEU A 97 18.73 8.59 16.44
C LEU A 97 18.08 9.97 16.55
N GLY A 98 16.92 10.07 17.19
CA GLY A 98 16.23 11.33 17.48
C GLY A 98 17.11 12.29 18.27
N ASP A 99 17.71 11.83 19.37
CA ASP A 99 18.61 12.64 20.19
C ASP A 99 19.84 13.11 19.41
N ALA A 100 20.40 12.26 18.57
CA ALA A 100 21.58 12.59 17.75
C ALA A 100 21.33 13.65 16.67
N CYS A 101 20.07 13.89 16.28
CA CYS A 101 19.71 14.86 15.24
C CYS A 101 18.70 15.92 15.68
N LYS A 102 18.43 16.05 16.99
CA LYS A 102 17.40 16.92 17.57
C LYS A 102 17.47 18.38 17.11
N ASP A 103 18.68 18.91 16.89
CA ASP A 103 18.89 20.30 16.44
C ASP A 103 18.75 20.49 14.91
N LYS A 104 18.53 19.41 14.16
CA LYS A 104 18.55 19.40 12.68
C LYS A 104 17.26 18.92 12.06
N VAL A 105 16.61 17.92 12.66
CA VAL A 105 15.40 17.28 12.16
C VAL A 105 14.47 17.01 13.33
N ASP A 106 13.22 17.44 13.22
CA ASP A 106 12.16 17.10 14.17
C ASP A 106 11.75 15.62 13.98
N ILE A 107 11.77 14.81 15.04
CA ILE A 107 11.45 13.39 14.96
C ILE A 107 10.36 13.02 15.96
N ASP A 108 9.24 12.50 15.45
CA ASP A 108 8.20 11.85 16.25
C ASP A 108 8.32 10.34 16.13
N ILE A 109 8.31 9.64 17.27
CA ILE A 109 8.33 8.18 17.33
C ILE A 109 7.01 7.69 17.90
N ILE A 110 6.23 6.99 17.09
CA ILE A 110 4.92 6.46 17.43
C ILE A 110 5.03 4.94 17.57
N THR A 111 4.74 4.43 18.76
CA THR A 111 4.65 2.99 18.99
C THR A 111 3.26 2.51 18.58
N GLY A 112 3.14 1.76 17.49
CA GLY A 112 1.84 1.33 16.99
C GLY A 112 1.87 0.51 15.70
N ASP A 113 0.73 -0.13 15.40
CA ASP A 113 0.52 -0.80 14.12
C ASP A 113 0.00 0.21 13.09
N ILE A 114 0.74 0.40 11.99
CA ILE A 114 0.37 1.31 10.91
C ILE A 114 -1.03 1.04 10.32
N LEU A 115 -1.55 -0.19 10.44
CA LEU A 115 -2.91 -0.51 10.02
C LEU A 115 -3.98 0.26 10.83
N HIS A 116 -3.64 0.72 12.03
CA HIS A 116 -4.54 1.38 12.98
C HIS A 116 -4.07 2.77 13.41
N THR A 117 -2.85 3.17 13.06
CA THR A 117 -2.29 4.49 13.39
C THR A 117 -2.62 5.53 12.32
N ASP A 118 -3.31 6.61 12.72
CA ASP A 118 -3.51 7.77 11.86
C ASP A 118 -2.37 8.80 12.05
N VAL A 119 -1.38 8.72 11.16
CA VAL A 119 -0.21 9.62 11.15
C VAL A 119 -0.55 11.06 10.76
N ALA A 120 -1.76 11.33 10.25
CA ALA A 120 -2.16 12.67 9.81
C ALA A 120 -2.10 13.71 10.95
N HIS A 121 -2.38 13.28 12.18
CA HIS A 121 -2.36 14.12 13.38
C HIS A 121 -0.98 14.73 13.69
N PHE A 122 0.09 14.11 13.18
CA PHE A 122 1.47 14.53 13.42
C PHE A 122 2.03 15.39 12.28
N ILE A 123 1.26 15.56 11.20
CA ILE A 123 1.67 16.36 10.04
C ILE A 123 1.29 17.83 10.30
N PRO A 124 2.25 18.77 10.23
CA PRO A 124 1.98 20.19 10.41
C PRO A 124 0.94 20.73 9.41
N PRO A 125 -0.11 21.46 9.84
CA PRO A 125 -1.15 21.97 8.95
C PRO A 125 -0.66 22.87 7.80
N ASP A 126 0.49 23.55 7.98
CA ASP A 126 1.05 24.50 7.02
C ASP A 126 1.53 23.86 5.71
N VAL A 127 1.67 22.53 5.68
CA VAL A 127 2.08 21.78 4.46
C VAL A 127 0.89 21.33 3.61
N LYS A 128 -0.35 21.59 4.06
CA LYS A 128 -1.57 21.22 3.34
C LYS A 128 -1.71 22.04 2.05
N VAL A 129 -2.00 21.35 0.96
CA VAL A 129 -2.29 21.96 -0.35
C VAL A 129 -3.61 21.43 -0.90
N GLY A 130 -4.20 22.12 -1.87
CA GLY A 130 -5.40 21.64 -2.55
C GLY A 130 -5.12 20.38 -3.36
N TRP A 131 -6.14 19.52 -3.54
CA TRP A 131 -5.98 18.26 -4.27
C TRP A 131 -5.45 18.44 -5.71
N ASN A 132 -5.86 19.53 -6.36
CA ASN A 132 -5.50 19.83 -7.75
C ASN A 132 -4.13 20.53 -7.90
N ASP A 133 -3.54 20.98 -6.79
CA ASP A 133 -2.22 21.63 -6.75
C ASP A 133 -1.09 20.60 -6.92
N PRO A 134 0.16 21.05 -7.08
CA PRO A 134 1.31 20.16 -6.96
C PRO A 134 1.26 19.37 -5.64
N PRO A 135 1.77 18.11 -5.60
CA PRO A 135 1.74 17.31 -4.37
C PRO A 135 2.37 18.04 -3.18
N PRO A 136 1.81 17.90 -1.97
CA PRO A 136 2.36 18.51 -0.77
C PRO A 136 3.80 18.01 -0.50
N PRO A 137 4.59 18.73 0.31
CA PRO A 137 5.91 18.28 0.76
C PRO A 137 5.78 17.18 1.84
N VAL A 138 4.96 16.16 1.57
CA VAL A 138 4.70 15.01 2.45
C VAL A 138 4.99 13.72 1.68
N ASN A 139 5.83 12.86 2.26
CA ASN A 139 6.24 11.60 1.63
C ASN A 139 6.09 10.44 2.61
N LEU A 140 5.46 9.37 2.16
CA LEU A 140 5.44 8.09 2.86
C LEU A 140 6.56 7.21 2.32
N ILE A 141 7.43 6.72 3.20
CA ILE A 141 8.52 5.81 2.84
C ILE A 141 8.42 4.58 3.73
N GLY A 142 8.65 3.38 3.20
CA GLY A 142 8.60 2.20 4.08
C GLY A 142 9.10 0.93 3.43
N ASN A 143 9.79 0.12 4.23
CA ASN A 143 10.09 -1.27 3.91
C ASN A 143 9.06 -2.17 4.62
N LEU A 144 7.90 -2.33 3.99
CA LEU A 144 6.74 -2.95 4.64
C LEU A 144 6.90 -4.47 4.77
N PRO A 145 6.49 -5.07 5.91
CA PRO A 145 6.34 -6.52 6.00
C PRO A 145 5.38 -7.04 4.93
N PHE A 146 5.75 -8.13 4.24
CA PHE A 146 5.01 -8.60 3.07
C PHE A 146 3.56 -8.99 3.38
N SER A 147 3.34 -9.62 4.54
CA SER A 147 2.02 -10.04 5.03
C SER A 147 1.04 -8.86 5.23
N VAL A 148 1.56 -7.67 5.50
CA VAL A 148 0.75 -6.46 5.77
C VAL A 148 0.66 -5.56 4.54
N SER A 149 1.70 -5.55 3.70
CA SER A 149 1.89 -4.60 2.60
C SER A 149 0.67 -4.46 1.67
N THR A 150 0.08 -5.57 1.21
CA THR A 150 -1.06 -5.52 0.28
C THR A 150 -2.33 -5.01 0.95
N ILE A 151 -2.58 -5.39 2.21
CA ILE A 151 -3.75 -4.94 2.98
C ILE A 151 -3.65 -3.44 3.24
N LEU A 152 -2.47 -2.98 3.65
CA LEU A 152 -2.20 -1.56 3.88
C LEU A 152 -2.39 -0.74 2.59
N MET A 153 -1.92 -1.25 1.45
CA MET A 153 -2.13 -0.57 0.16
C MET A 153 -3.60 -0.44 -0.21
N ILE A 154 -4.43 -1.46 0.02
CA ILE A 154 -5.88 -1.35 -0.26
C ILE A 154 -6.54 -0.31 0.65
N ARG A 155 -6.19 -0.28 1.95
CA ARG A 155 -6.69 0.74 2.89
C ARG A 155 -6.26 2.15 2.48
N TRP A 156 -5.01 2.31 2.05
CA TRP A 156 -4.49 3.59 1.57
C TRP A 156 -5.14 4.04 0.26
N LEU A 157 -5.44 3.13 -0.68
CA LEU A 157 -6.23 3.48 -1.87
C LEU A 157 -7.65 3.92 -1.50
N GLU A 158 -8.26 3.31 -0.50
CA GLU A 158 -9.57 3.75 0.02
C GLU A 158 -9.47 5.15 0.66
N ALA A 159 -8.47 5.39 1.50
CA ALA A 159 -8.22 6.71 2.08
C ALA A 159 -7.94 7.79 1.01
N ILE A 160 -7.19 7.45 -0.05
CA ILE A 160 -6.98 8.31 -1.23
C ILE A 160 -8.31 8.64 -1.89
N SER A 161 -9.19 7.64 -2.07
CA SER A 161 -10.49 7.85 -2.72
C SER A 161 -11.40 8.81 -1.95
N ARG A 162 -11.22 8.89 -0.63
CA ARG A 162 -11.98 9.77 0.28
C ARG A 162 -11.22 11.04 0.69
N GLN A 163 -9.96 11.16 0.27
CA GLN A 163 -9.04 12.24 0.67
C GLN A 163 -8.88 12.33 2.20
N GLU A 164 -8.79 11.17 2.86
CA GLU A 164 -8.68 11.02 4.32
C GLU A 164 -7.24 10.73 4.77
N GLY A 165 -6.98 10.85 6.08
CA GLY A 165 -5.66 10.61 6.67
C GLY A 165 -4.61 11.55 6.08
N VAL A 166 -3.45 11.00 5.69
CA VAL A 166 -2.37 11.77 5.03
C VAL A 166 -2.87 12.48 3.77
N TRP A 167 -3.81 11.87 3.04
CA TRP A 167 -4.32 12.43 1.79
C TRP A 167 -5.27 13.62 1.99
N SER A 168 -5.63 13.94 3.24
CA SER A 168 -6.29 15.20 3.58
C SER A 168 -5.38 16.44 3.44
N PHE A 169 -4.05 16.23 3.32
CA PHE A 169 -3.06 17.27 3.06
C PHE A 169 -2.77 17.47 1.56
N GLY A 170 -3.43 16.70 0.69
CA GLY A 170 -3.22 16.69 -0.76
C GLY A 170 -2.67 15.36 -1.26
N ARG A 171 -2.12 15.35 -2.47
CA ARG A 171 -1.69 14.13 -3.19
C ARG A 171 -0.32 13.61 -2.72
N ALA A 172 -0.16 13.38 -1.41
CA ALA A 172 1.08 12.90 -0.79
C ALA A 172 1.62 11.64 -1.49
N ARG A 173 2.94 11.61 -1.68
CA ARG A 173 3.63 10.55 -2.45
C ARG A 173 3.99 9.37 -1.55
N MET A 174 4.10 8.19 -2.14
CA MET A 174 4.54 6.97 -1.47
C MET A 174 5.75 6.38 -2.20
N THR A 175 6.73 5.88 -1.44
CA THR A 175 7.86 5.06 -1.92
C THR A 175 7.99 3.83 -1.04
N LEU A 176 7.59 2.68 -1.56
CA LEU A 176 7.36 1.48 -0.75
C LEU A 176 8.03 0.28 -1.38
N THR A 177 8.38 -0.69 -0.54
CA THR A 177 8.86 -1.99 -0.97
C THR A 177 7.75 -3.03 -0.89
N PHE A 178 7.77 -3.97 -1.84
CA PHE A 178 6.90 -5.15 -1.84
C PHE A 178 7.71 -6.35 -2.32
N GLN A 179 7.19 -7.56 -2.10
CA GLN A 179 7.67 -8.72 -2.87
C GLN A 179 7.64 -8.36 -4.37
N LYS A 180 8.68 -8.78 -5.11
CA LYS A 180 8.85 -8.44 -6.53
C LYS A 180 7.59 -8.68 -7.35
N GLU A 181 6.96 -9.84 -7.20
CA GLU A 181 5.72 -10.18 -7.90
C GLU A 181 4.58 -9.20 -7.59
N VAL A 182 4.43 -8.77 -6.34
CA VAL A 182 3.40 -7.81 -5.93
C VAL A 182 3.68 -6.44 -6.54
N ALA A 183 4.93 -5.97 -6.51
CA ALA A 183 5.34 -4.72 -7.14
C ALA A 183 5.12 -4.74 -8.67
N GLU A 184 5.43 -5.86 -9.34
CA GLU A 184 5.16 -6.07 -10.76
C GLU A 184 3.65 -6.04 -11.04
N ARG A 185 2.84 -6.70 -10.21
CA ARG A 185 1.37 -6.68 -10.32
C ARG A 185 0.83 -5.26 -10.19
N MET A 186 1.28 -4.45 -9.23
CA MET A 186 0.79 -3.07 -9.05
C MET A 186 1.04 -2.19 -10.30
N SER A 187 2.18 -2.38 -10.96
CA SER A 187 2.62 -1.58 -12.10
C SER A 187 2.32 -2.20 -13.47
N ALA A 188 1.75 -3.41 -13.50
CA ALA A 188 1.51 -4.16 -14.73
C ALA A 188 0.57 -3.42 -15.69
N PRO A 189 1.01 -3.12 -16.93
CA PRO A 189 0.16 -2.49 -17.94
C PRO A 189 -0.92 -3.44 -18.45
N ILE A 190 -1.84 -2.90 -19.25
CA ILE A 190 -2.86 -3.68 -19.98
C ILE A 190 -2.16 -4.76 -20.83
N LEU A 191 -2.80 -5.91 -21.01
CA LEU A 191 -2.25 -7.10 -21.70
C LEU A 191 -1.09 -7.81 -21.00
N HIS A 192 -0.54 -7.26 -19.91
CA HIS A 192 0.58 -7.89 -19.22
C HIS A 192 0.18 -9.11 -18.39
N LYS A 193 1.05 -10.13 -18.37
CA LYS A 193 0.82 -11.39 -17.65
C LYS A 193 0.62 -11.22 -16.13
N GLN A 194 1.16 -10.16 -15.54
CA GLN A 194 0.99 -9.83 -14.12
C GLN A 194 -0.23 -8.95 -13.82
N ARG A 195 -0.96 -8.45 -14.84
CA ARG A 195 -2.10 -7.55 -14.61
C ARG A 195 -3.19 -8.26 -13.84
N CYS A 196 -3.61 -7.75 -12.70
CA CYS A 196 -4.60 -8.37 -11.83
C CYS A 196 -5.48 -7.29 -11.17
N ARG A 197 -6.32 -7.70 -10.20
CA ARG A 197 -7.12 -6.77 -9.38
C ARG A 197 -6.27 -5.62 -8.82
N LEU A 198 -5.10 -5.94 -8.26
CA LEU A 198 -4.23 -4.94 -7.64
C LEU A 198 -3.73 -3.90 -8.64
N SER A 199 -3.46 -4.30 -9.89
CA SER A 199 -3.07 -3.38 -10.97
C SER A 199 -4.15 -2.34 -11.21
N VAL A 200 -5.39 -2.80 -11.41
CA VAL A 200 -6.53 -1.91 -11.70
C VAL A 200 -6.77 -0.96 -10.53
N MET A 201 -6.79 -1.48 -9.31
CA MET A 201 -7.00 -0.67 -8.11
C MET A 201 -5.89 0.39 -7.96
N CYS A 202 -4.61 0.00 -7.99
CA CYS A 202 -3.53 0.99 -7.84
C CYS A 202 -3.54 2.03 -8.95
N GLN A 203 -3.69 1.61 -10.21
CA GLN A 203 -3.66 2.50 -11.38
C GLN A 203 -4.90 3.37 -11.51
N ASN A 204 -6.01 3.02 -10.84
CA ASN A 204 -7.21 3.84 -10.82
C ASN A 204 -6.99 5.15 -10.05
N TRP A 205 -6.32 5.09 -8.90
CA TRP A 205 -6.12 6.26 -8.03
C TRP A 205 -4.70 6.82 -8.07
N CYS A 206 -3.71 6.08 -8.55
CA CYS A 206 -2.31 6.49 -8.52
C CYS A 206 -1.62 6.32 -9.88
N ASN A 207 -0.71 7.23 -10.19
CA ASN A 207 0.38 6.95 -11.10
C ASN A 207 1.41 6.05 -10.39
N VAL A 208 1.50 4.79 -10.81
CA VAL A 208 2.36 3.76 -10.22
C VAL A 208 3.62 3.61 -11.08
N LYS A 209 4.80 3.71 -10.46
CA LYS A 209 6.08 3.49 -11.16
C LYS A 209 6.93 2.46 -10.43
N TYR A 210 7.23 1.36 -11.11
CA TYR A 210 8.25 0.41 -10.69
C TYR A 210 9.63 1.05 -10.85
N LYS A 211 10.46 1.03 -9.82
CA LYS A 211 11.76 1.71 -9.83
C LYS A 211 12.91 0.76 -10.09
N PHE A 212 13.08 -0.25 -9.25
CA PHE A 212 14.14 -1.24 -9.35
C PHE A 212 13.92 -2.41 -8.41
N ASP A 213 14.68 -3.48 -8.65
CA ASP A 213 14.75 -4.67 -7.79
C ASP A 213 15.84 -4.53 -6.72
N ILE A 214 15.58 -5.09 -5.55
CA ILE A 214 16.54 -5.33 -4.48
C ILE A 214 16.66 -6.86 -4.32
N PRO A 215 17.87 -7.42 -4.49
CA PRO A 215 18.09 -8.84 -4.28
C PRO A 215 17.70 -9.26 -2.86
N GLY A 216 17.03 -10.39 -2.69
CA GLY A 216 16.66 -10.92 -1.37
C GLY A 216 17.88 -11.11 -0.44
N SER A 217 19.07 -11.36 -1.00
CA SER A 217 20.32 -11.47 -0.24
C SER A 217 20.74 -10.19 0.49
N ALA A 218 20.16 -9.02 0.18
CA ALA A 218 20.42 -7.76 0.88
C ALA A 218 19.68 -7.62 2.22
N PHE A 219 18.77 -8.56 2.52
CA PHE A 219 17.95 -8.55 3.72
C PHE A 219 18.41 -9.58 4.75
N LEU A 220 18.09 -9.31 6.02
CA LEU A 220 18.28 -10.24 7.13
C LEU A 220 16.99 -10.34 7.97
N PRO A 221 16.39 -11.53 8.12
CA PRO A 221 16.65 -12.76 7.35
C PRO A 221 16.45 -12.53 5.85
N LYS A 222 17.08 -13.39 5.04
CA LYS A 222 16.89 -13.39 3.60
C LYS A 222 15.47 -13.87 3.27
N PRO A 223 14.62 -13.08 2.58
CA PRO A 223 13.35 -13.55 2.07
C PRO A 223 13.55 -14.54 0.90
N ASP A 224 12.52 -15.34 0.64
CA ASP A 224 12.51 -16.33 -0.45
C ASP A 224 12.43 -15.70 -1.84
N VAL A 225 12.05 -14.41 -1.90
CA VAL A 225 11.86 -13.67 -3.15
C VAL A 225 12.59 -12.33 -3.09
N ASP A 226 12.92 -11.80 -4.26
CA ASP A 226 13.42 -10.43 -4.39
C ASP A 226 12.33 -9.40 -4.05
N VAL A 227 12.78 -8.17 -3.83
CA VAL A 227 11.93 -7.06 -3.39
C VAL A 227 11.90 -5.99 -4.46
N GLY A 228 10.71 -5.55 -4.86
CA GLY A 228 10.51 -4.46 -5.81
C GLY A 228 10.25 -3.14 -5.09
N VAL A 229 10.89 -2.06 -5.54
CA VAL A 229 10.64 -0.69 -5.07
C VAL A 229 9.65 0.00 -6.00
N VAL A 230 8.55 0.51 -5.46
CA VAL A 230 7.47 1.16 -6.20
C VAL A 230 7.23 2.55 -5.64
N THR A 231 7.08 3.53 -6.52
CA THR A 231 6.55 4.85 -6.15
C THR A 231 5.12 5.02 -6.62
N LEU A 232 4.27 5.58 -5.79
CA LEU A 232 2.89 5.91 -6.11
C LEU A 232 2.67 7.41 -5.88
N THR A 233 2.01 8.06 -6.84
CA THR A 233 1.55 9.45 -6.71
C THR A 233 0.06 9.47 -7.02
N PRO A 234 -0.80 9.89 -6.06
CA PRO A 234 -2.23 10.02 -6.33
C PRO A 234 -2.51 10.90 -7.55
N LEU A 235 -3.48 10.49 -8.36
CA LEU A 235 -3.93 11.21 -9.55
C LEU A 235 -4.81 12.40 -9.13
N LYS A 236 -4.86 13.44 -9.97
CA LYS A 236 -5.81 14.55 -9.79
C LYS A 236 -7.26 14.07 -9.88
N GLN A 237 -7.53 13.20 -10.84
CA GLN A 237 -8.81 12.51 -10.99
C GLN A 237 -8.54 11.01 -11.13
N PRO A 238 -9.30 10.15 -10.45
CA PRO A 238 -9.23 8.72 -10.71
C PRO A 238 -9.77 8.41 -12.11
N VAL A 239 -9.34 7.29 -12.68
CA VAL A 239 -9.82 6.85 -14.00
C VAL A 239 -11.31 6.47 -13.94
N ILE A 240 -11.72 5.79 -12.87
CA ILE A 240 -13.08 5.38 -12.56
C ILE A 240 -13.57 6.26 -11.40
N LYS A 241 -14.65 7.01 -11.66
CA LYS A 241 -15.21 8.03 -10.75
C LYS A 241 -16.41 7.50 -9.96
N LEU A 242 -16.26 6.30 -9.39
CA LEU A 242 -17.29 5.62 -8.61
C LEU A 242 -16.81 5.30 -7.19
N PRO A 243 -17.73 4.98 -6.26
CA PRO A 243 -17.36 4.60 -4.90
C PRO A 243 -16.35 3.45 -4.85
N PHE A 244 -15.35 3.56 -3.98
CA PHE A 244 -14.25 2.60 -3.86
C PHE A 244 -14.74 1.15 -3.73
N LYS A 245 -15.71 0.90 -2.86
CA LYS A 245 -16.25 -0.44 -2.59
C LYS A 245 -16.95 -1.06 -3.80
N LEU A 246 -17.62 -0.26 -4.61
CA LEU A 246 -18.25 -0.72 -5.85
C LEU A 246 -17.18 -1.17 -6.84
N ILE A 247 -16.17 -0.33 -7.09
CA ILE A 247 -15.05 -0.67 -7.97
C ILE A 247 -14.32 -1.92 -7.46
N GLU A 248 -14.03 -1.97 -6.16
CA GLU A 248 -13.37 -3.12 -5.53
C GLU A 248 -14.16 -4.41 -5.74
N LYS A 249 -15.49 -4.38 -5.53
CA LYS A 249 -16.38 -5.53 -5.72
C LYS A 249 -16.37 -6.01 -7.17
N VAL A 250 -16.62 -5.11 -8.13
CA VAL A 250 -16.68 -5.45 -9.56
C VAL A 250 -15.35 -6.01 -10.07
N VAL A 251 -14.24 -5.30 -9.82
CA VAL A 251 -12.90 -5.72 -10.25
C VAL A 251 -12.51 -7.06 -9.60
N ARG A 252 -12.83 -7.26 -8.31
CA ARG A 252 -12.57 -8.52 -7.61
C ARG A 252 -13.29 -9.70 -8.26
N GLN A 253 -14.57 -9.55 -8.62
CA GLN A 253 -15.32 -10.64 -9.23
C GLN A 253 -14.85 -10.95 -10.64
N ILE A 254 -14.58 -9.93 -11.45
CA ILE A 254 -14.07 -10.14 -12.82
C ILE A 254 -12.71 -10.86 -12.82
N PHE A 255 -11.80 -10.52 -11.89
CA PHE A 255 -10.50 -11.19 -11.78
C PHE A 255 -10.54 -12.53 -11.03
N SER A 256 -11.68 -12.96 -10.47
CA SER A 256 -11.79 -14.22 -9.74
C SER A 256 -11.48 -15.44 -10.62
N MET A 257 -11.76 -15.35 -11.93
CA MET A 257 -11.52 -16.40 -12.92
C MET A 257 -10.61 -15.89 -14.04
N ARG A 258 -9.38 -15.49 -13.70
CA ARG A 258 -8.40 -14.90 -14.63
C ARG A 258 -8.26 -15.61 -15.98
N GLN A 259 -8.30 -16.95 -15.98
CA GLN A 259 -8.06 -17.77 -17.18
C GLN A 259 -9.32 -17.99 -18.04
N LYS A 260 -10.48 -17.50 -17.60
CA LYS A 260 -11.74 -17.56 -18.34
C LYS A 260 -12.07 -16.19 -18.94
N TYR A 261 -13.09 -16.16 -19.79
CA TYR A 261 -13.69 -14.92 -20.25
C TYR A 261 -14.26 -14.13 -19.08
N SER A 262 -14.11 -12.81 -19.12
CA SER A 262 -14.41 -11.90 -18.02
C SER A 262 -15.87 -11.94 -17.56
N ILE A 263 -16.81 -12.24 -18.48
CA ILE A 263 -18.22 -12.44 -18.14
C ILE A 263 -18.42 -13.55 -17.10
N ARG A 264 -17.58 -14.60 -17.08
CA ARG A 264 -17.68 -15.68 -16.07
C ARG A 264 -17.39 -15.19 -14.65
N GLY A 265 -16.47 -14.24 -14.51
CA GLY A 265 -16.25 -13.55 -13.25
C GLY A 265 -17.41 -12.62 -12.92
N ALA A 266 -17.91 -11.85 -13.90
CA ALA A 266 -19.03 -10.93 -13.70
C ALA A 266 -20.34 -11.63 -13.30
N GLN A 267 -20.61 -12.83 -13.80
CA GLN A 267 -21.75 -13.66 -13.38
C GLN A 267 -21.80 -13.87 -11.86
N THR A 268 -20.66 -13.85 -11.17
CA THR A 268 -20.62 -13.97 -9.69
C THR A 268 -21.02 -12.69 -8.94
N LEU A 269 -21.35 -11.60 -9.65
CA LEU A 269 -21.97 -10.41 -9.08
C LEU A 269 -23.46 -10.56 -8.84
N PHE A 270 -24.08 -11.61 -9.38
CA PHE A 270 -25.53 -11.78 -9.44
C PHE A 270 -25.96 -13.16 -8.92
N PRO A 271 -27.19 -13.30 -8.39
CA PRO A 271 -27.79 -14.56 -8.00
C PRO A 271 -27.80 -15.62 -9.12
N GLU A 272 -27.79 -16.89 -8.72
CA GLU A 272 -27.58 -18.03 -9.62
C GLU A 272 -28.64 -18.15 -10.73
N ASP A 273 -29.87 -17.79 -10.42
CA ASP A 273 -31.06 -17.81 -11.27
C ASP A 273 -31.07 -16.71 -12.35
N ILE A 274 -30.45 -15.55 -12.09
CA ILE A 274 -30.47 -14.40 -13.02
C ILE A 274 -29.08 -14.00 -13.55
N ARG A 275 -28.01 -14.68 -13.12
CA ARG A 275 -26.64 -14.24 -13.40
C ARG A 275 -26.27 -14.15 -14.87
N GLU A 276 -26.82 -15.03 -15.71
CA GLU A 276 -26.47 -15.06 -17.13
C GLU A 276 -27.05 -13.85 -17.85
N GLU A 277 -28.34 -13.60 -17.63
CA GLU A 277 -29.05 -12.43 -18.15
C GLU A 277 -28.44 -11.12 -17.64
N MET A 278 -28.26 -10.98 -16.32
CA MET A 278 -27.77 -9.74 -15.72
C MET A 278 -26.32 -9.44 -16.10
N ALA A 279 -25.46 -10.46 -16.18
CA ALA A 279 -24.09 -10.27 -16.66
C ALA A 279 -24.06 -9.87 -18.14
N LEU A 280 -24.91 -10.47 -18.99
CA LEU A 280 -24.98 -10.07 -20.40
C LEU A 280 -25.52 -8.64 -20.55
N LYS A 281 -26.57 -8.27 -19.81
CA LYS A 281 -27.10 -6.89 -19.72
C LYS A 281 -26.00 -5.92 -19.29
N MET A 282 -25.21 -6.26 -18.28
CA MET A 282 -24.07 -5.45 -17.81
C MET A 282 -23.02 -5.21 -18.91
N TYR A 283 -22.66 -6.24 -19.69
CA TYR A 283 -21.67 -6.09 -20.77
C TYR A 283 -22.23 -5.30 -21.96
N ASN A 284 -23.52 -5.47 -22.28
CA ASN A 284 -24.19 -4.70 -23.32
C ASN A 284 -24.23 -3.20 -22.96
N ILE A 285 -24.59 -2.85 -21.73
CA ILE A 285 -24.58 -1.45 -21.25
C ILE A 285 -23.15 -0.90 -21.26
N ALA A 286 -22.16 -1.70 -20.86
CA ALA A 286 -20.77 -1.30 -20.80
C ALA A 286 -20.08 -1.22 -22.17
N ASP A 287 -20.75 -1.63 -23.25
CA ASP A 287 -20.21 -1.73 -24.61
C ASP A 287 -18.86 -2.48 -24.61
N LEU A 288 -18.87 -3.72 -24.12
CA LEU A 288 -17.68 -4.56 -24.02
C LEU A 288 -17.98 -5.99 -24.46
N ASP A 289 -17.06 -6.60 -25.21
CA ASP A 289 -17.17 -7.99 -25.61
C ASP A 289 -17.08 -8.94 -24.38
N PRO A 290 -18.13 -9.75 -24.10
CA PRO A 290 -18.14 -10.74 -23.03
C PRO A 290 -16.96 -11.73 -23.03
N VAL A 291 -16.37 -12.00 -24.20
CA VAL A 291 -15.25 -12.94 -24.33
C VAL A 291 -13.88 -12.29 -24.07
N THR A 292 -13.84 -10.98 -23.78
CA THR A 292 -12.62 -10.29 -23.35
C THR A 292 -12.08 -10.93 -22.07
N ARG A 293 -10.78 -11.23 -21.99
CA ARG A 293 -10.17 -11.75 -20.76
C ARG A 293 -9.89 -10.62 -19.76
N PRO A 294 -9.94 -10.87 -18.44
CA PRO A 294 -9.78 -9.81 -17.43
C PRO A 294 -8.53 -8.93 -17.58
N TYR A 295 -7.40 -9.49 -18.00
CA TYR A 295 -6.15 -8.72 -18.19
C TYR A 295 -6.11 -7.87 -19.47
N GLN A 296 -7.10 -8.01 -20.35
CA GLN A 296 -7.23 -7.19 -21.55
C GLN A 296 -8.05 -5.93 -21.27
N ILE A 297 -8.86 -5.94 -20.21
CA ILE A 297 -9.74 -4.83 -19.84
C ILE A 297 -8.93 -3.66 -19.28
N THR A 298 -9.09 -2.49 -19.89
CA THR A 298 -8.52 -1.21 -19.48
C THR A 298 -9.22 -0.66 -18.24
N ASN A 299 -8.59 0.29 -17.53
CA ASN A 299 -9.24 0.92 -16.38
C ASN A 299 -10.51 1.70 -16.79
N SER A 300 -10.55 2.30 -17.97
CA SER A 300 -11.74 3.00 -18.48
C SER A 300 -12.89 2.04 -18.78
N GLU A 301 -12.61 0.87 -19.37
CA GLU A 301 -13.62 -0.18 -19.61
C GLU A 301 -14.12 -0.79 -18.29
N PHE A 302 -13.23 -0.99 -17.30
CA PHE A 302 -13.68 -1.32 -15.94
C PHE A 302 -14.61 -0.24 -15.38
N GLY A 303 -14.37 1.03 -15.70
CA GLY A 303 -15.27 2.13 -15.36
C GLY A 303 -16.65 1.95 -15.96
N ARG A 304 -16.75 1.65 -17.27
CA ARG A 304 -18.03 1.36 -17.93
C ARG A 304 -18.75 0.15 -17.32
N LEU A 305 -18.03 -0.92 -17.01
CA LEU A 305 -18.57 -2.08 -16.30
C LEU A 305 -19.10 -1.71 -14.91
N CYS A 306 -18.38 -0.86 -14.16
CA CYS A 306 -18.82 -0.40 -12.84
C CYS A 306 -20.08 0.48 -12.94
N GLU A 307 -20.18 1.36 -13.93
CA GLU A 307 -21.39 2.17 -14.17
C GLU A 307 -22.57 1.28 -14.59
N ALA A 308 -22.34 0.29 -15.46
CA ALA A 308 -23.36 -0.68 -15.85
C ALA A 308 -23.88 -1.49 -14.66
N TYR A 309 -22.98 -1.98 -13.80
CA TYR A 309 -23.36 -2.65 -12.55
C TYR A 309 -24.14 -1.73 -11.63
N LYS A 310 -23.72 -0.47 -11.47
CA LYS A 310 -24.43 0.55 -10.68
C LYS A 310 -25.86 0.79 -11.18
N ALA A 311 -26.04 0.88 -12.49
CA ALA A 311 -27.36 1.04 -13.10
C ALA A 311 -28.27 -0.16 -12.76
N ILE A 312 -27.75 -1.39 -12.92
CA ILE A 312 -28.50 -2.61 -12.62
C ILE A 312 -28.91 -2.68 -11.14
N ILE A 313 -28.01 -2.38 -10.20
CA ILE A 313 -28.36 -2.41 -8.77
C ILE A 313 -29.25 -1.25 -8.35
N THR A 314 -29.30 -0.15 -9.12
CA THR A 314 -30.26 0.94 -8.87
C THR A 314 -31.68 0.51 -9.27
N GLU A 315 -31.82 -0.29 -10.33
CA GLU A 315 -33.09 -0.91 -10.73
C GLU A 315 -33.48 -2.07 -9.80
N HIS A 316 -32.47 -2.78 -9.24
CA HIS A 316 -32.65 -3.93 -8.37
C HIS A 316 -31.80 -3.81 -7.09
N PRO A 317 -32.25 -3.01 -6.09
CA PRO A 317 -31.47 -2.72 -4.88
C PRO A 317 -31.03 -3.96 -4.09
N ASP A 318 -31.80 -5.04 -4.13
CA ASP A 318 -31.49 -6.31 -3.44
C ASP A 318 -30.15 -6.94 -3.90
N LEU A 319 -29.68 -6.60 -5.10
CA LEU A 319 -28.43 -7.11 -5.67
C LEU A 319 -27.18 -6.44 -5.10
N GLU A 320 -27.30 -5.25 -4.52
CA GLU A 320 -26.15 -4.49 -4.02
C GLU A 320 -25.35 -5.29 -2.97
N ASN A 321 -26.08 -5.97 -2.07
CA ASN A 321 -25.52 -6.74 -0.97
C ASN A 321 -25.30 -8.22 -1.29
N TYR A 322 -25.59 -8.66 -2.52
CA TYR A 322 -25.35 -10.05 -2.91
C TYR A 322 -23.86 -10.41 -2.78
N ASP A 323 -23.59 -11.54 -2.13
CA ASP A 323 -22.26 -12.13 -2.00
C ASP A 323 -22.30 -13.61 -2.39
N TYR A 324 -21.75 -13.91 -3.57
CA TYR A 324 -21.58 -15.26 -4.10
C TYR A 324 -20.85 -16.21 -3.15
N ARG A 325 -20.02 -15.70 -2.23
CA ARG A 325 -19.24 -16.49 -1.26
C ARG A 325 -19.91 -16.62 0.10
N ALA A 326 -21.04 -15.95 0.33
CA ALA A 326 -21.79 -16.14 1.57
C ALA A 326 -22.24 -17.61 1.68
N PRO A 327 -22.28 -18.17 2.91
CA PRO A 327 -22.80 -19.52 3.10
C PRO A 327 -24.19 -19.63 2.50
N LYS A 328 -24.40 -20.55 1.54
CA LYS A 328 -25.75 -20.82 1.01
C LYS A 328 -26.61 -21.25 2.20
N LYS A 329 -27.65 -20.49 2.55
CA LYS A 329 -28.66 -20.93 3.52
C LYS A 329 -29.24 -22.24 2.98
N LYS A 330 -29.05 -23.36 3.68
CA LYS A 330 -29.78 -24.59 3.38
C LYS A 330 -31.25 -24.26 3.60
N VAL A 331 -32.04 -24.24 2.53
CA VAL A 331 -33.49 -24.32 2.64
C VAL A 331 -33.75 -25.69 3.26
N ILE A 332 -34.13 -25.72 4.53
CA ILE A 332 -34.73 -26.90 5.13
C ILE A 332 -36.12 -26.95 4.51
N THR A 333 -36.29 -27.78 3.49
CA THR A 333 -37.62 -28.20 3.05
C THR A 333 -38.14 -29.10 4.17
N GLU A 334 -38.94 -28.53 5.08
CA GLU A 334 -39.81 -29.34 5.91
C GLU A 334 -40.78 -30.04 4.97
N ASN A 335 -40.59 -31.36 4.81
CA ASN A 335 -41.58 -32.23 4.20
C ASN A 335 -42.82 -32.19 5.09
N VAL A 336 -43.83 -31.46 4.64
CA VAL A 336 -45.22 -31.68 5.02
C VAL A 336 -45.78 -32.68 4.01
N ASP A 337 -46.56 -33.65 4.51
CA ASP A 337 -47.16 -34.83 3.86
C ASP A 337 -46.33 -36.11 4.10
N GLU A 338 -46.78 -37.17 4.80
CA GLU A 338 -48.12 -37.75 4.87
C GLU A 338 -48.46 -38.24 6.30
N VAL A 339 -49.55 -37.72 6.87
CA VAL A 339 -50.47 -38.49 7.72
C VAL A 339 -51.51 -39.04 6.76
N ILE A 340 -51.52 -40.35 6.51
CA ILE A 340 -52.69 -41.19 6.22
C ILE A 340 -52.22 -42.67 6.23
N MET A 341 -52.95 -43.48 7.01
CA MET A 341 -52.87 -44.93 7.28
C MET A 341 -52.11 -45.33 8.56
#